data_AF-A0A2V9GAQ8-F1
#
_entry.id   AF-A0A2V9GAQ8-F1
#
_cell.length_a   1.000
_cell.length_b   1.000
_cell.length_c   1.000
_cell.angle_alpha   90.00
_cell.angle_beta   90.00
_cell.angle_gamma   90.00
#
_symmetry.space_group_name_H-M   'P 1'
#
loop_
_entity.id
_entity.type
_entity.pdbx_description
1 polymer ?
#
loop_
_entity_poly.entity_id
_entity_poly.type
_entity_poly.pdbx_seq_one_letter_code
_entity_poly.pdbx_strand_id
1 'polypeptide(L)'
;MGEFALCKIKPIEVELWLRQLPLARSSCAKIKNIMSVLFNHARRYELFEGNPILLVRQSAKRRRIPQILLVDEIRQLLSAVGPLPRILIFMDATTGLRQSELSASDGGTWTSPPGK
;
A
#
# COMPACT_ATOMS: atom_id res chain seq x y z
N MET A 1 -16.82 -17.50 -11.25
CA MET A 1 -17.42 -16.39 -10.48
C MET A 1 -18.36 -17.03 -9.47
N GLY A 2 -18.02 -16.98 -8.18
CA GLY A 2 -18.73 -17.74 -7.15
C GLY A 2 -19.87 -16.91 -6.56
N GLU A 3 -21.11 -17.33 -6.79
CA GLU A 3 -22.30 -16.87 -6.07
C GLU A 3 -22.29 -17.45 -4.66
N PHE A 4 -21.43 -16.92 -3.79
CA PHE A 4 -21.55 -17.19 -2.38
C PHE A 4 -22.64 -16.29 -1.82
N ALA A 5 -23.74 -16.90 -1.41
CA ALA A 5 -24.76 -16.22 -0.62
C ALA A 5 -24.05 -15.55 0.58
N LEU A 6 -24.12 -14.22 0.60
CA LEU A 6 -23.45 -13.35 1.57
C LEU A 6 -23.63 -13.88 3.02
N CYS A 7 -24.80 -14.42 3.34
CA CYS A 7 -25.16 -14.99 4.64
C CYS A 7 -24.36 -16.22 5.10
N LYS A 8 -23.53 -16.85 4.25
CA LYS A 8 -22.72 -18.03 4.61
C LYS A 8 -21.22 -17.77 4.76
N ILE A 9 -20.78 -16.51 4.68
CA ILE A 9 -19.35 -16.19 4.72
C ILE A 9 -18.76 -16.53 6.09
N LYS A 10 -17.91 -17.56 6.14
CA LYS A 10 -17.19 -17.93 7.35
C LYS A 10 -15.89 -17.11 7.46
N PRO A 11 -15.54 -16.60 8.65
CA PRO A 11 -14.30 -15.85 8.83
C PRO A 11 -13.04 -16.62 8.37
N ILE A 12 -13.03 -17.93 8.59
CA ILE A 12 -11.90 -18.79 8.19
C ILE A 12 -11.72 -18.87 6.67
N GLU A 13 -12.82 -18.83 5.90
CA GLU A 13 -12.77 -18.87 4.43
C GLU A 13 -12.18 -17.56 3.89
N VAL A 14 -12.60 -16.43 4.46
CA VAL A 14 -12.02 -15.11 4.14
C VAL A 14 -10.53 -15.07 4.48
N GLU A 15 -10.14 -15.63 5.63
CA GLU A 15 -8.74 -15.68 6.02
C GLU A 15 -7.89 -16.55 5.08
N LEU A 16 -8.38 -17.74 4.71
CA LEU A 16 -7.71 -18.63 3.76
C LEU A 16 -7.61 -17.98 2.38
N TRP A 17 -8.68 -17.34 1.91
CA TRP A 17 -8.69 -16.60 0.66
C TRP A 17 -7.66 -15.47 0.67
N LEU A 18 -7.64 -14.62 1.70
CA LEU A 18 -6.66 -13.53 1.84
C LEU A 18 -5.21 -14.04 1.93
N ARG A 19 -4.99 -15.25 2.45
CA ARG A 19 -3.66 -15.88 2.49
C ARG A 19 -3.19 -16.33 1.11
N GLN A 20 -4.09 -16.78 0.24
CA GLN A 20 -3.81 -17.27 -1.11
C GLN A 20 -3.53 -16.16 -2.13
N LEU A 21 -3.99 -14.93 -1.87
CA LEU A 21 -3.76 -13.80 -2.78
C LEU A 21 -2.25 -13.50 -2.93
N PRO A 22 -1.74 -13.31 -4.17
CA PRO A 22 -0.35 -12.94 -4.44
C PRO A 22 -0.11 -11.44 -4.19
N LEU A 23 -0.58 -10.93 -3.04
CA LEU A 23 -0.51 -9.53 -2.66
C LEU A 23 0.33 -9.33 -1.40
N ALA A 24 0.81 -8.09 -1.22
CA ALA A 24 1.46 -7.69 0.02
C ALA A 24 0.51 -7.84 1.22
N ARG A 25 1.06 -8.20 2.39
CA ARG A 25 0.29 -8.36 3.64
C ARG A 25 -0.48 -7.09 4.02
N SER A 26 0.11 -5.92 3.74
CA SER A 26 -0.54 -4.60 3.89
C SER A 26 -1.75 -4.45 2.98
N SER A 27 -1.66 -4.87 1.72
CA SER A 27 -2.79 -4.85 0.77
C SER A 27 -3.91 -5.77 1.24
N CYS A 28 -3.60 -7.01 1.64
CA CYS A 28 -4.61 -7.92 2.20
C CYS A 28 -5.25 -7.37 3.49
N ALA A 29 -4.48 -6.68 4.34
CA ALA A 29 -5.03 -6.02 5.53
C ALA A 29 -5.96 -4.84 5.17
N LYS A 30 -5.62 -4.08 4.12
CA LYS A 30 -6.49 -3.02 3.58
C LYS A 30 -7.80 -3.60 3.04
N ILE A 31 -7.73 -4.70 2.29
CA ILE A 31 -8.91 -5.42 1.79
C ILE A 31 -9.79 -5.88 2.98
N LYS A 32 -9.21 -6.50 4.02
CA LYS A 32 -9.93 -6.86 5.24
C LYS A 32 -10.63 -5.65 5.87
N ASN A 33 -9.94 -4.52 5.99
CA ASN A 33 -10.51 -3.32 6.61
C ASN A 33 -11.70 -2.78 5.81
N ILE A 34 -11.60 -2.76 4.47
CA ILE A 34 -12.71 -2.35 3.61
C ILE A 34 -13.90 -3.30 3.77
N MET A 35 -13.66 -4.61 3.74
CA MET A 35 -14.71 -5.61 3.99
C MET A 35 -15.37 -5.39 5.36
N SER A 36 -14.59 -5.15 6.42
CA SER A 36 -15.13 -4.88 7.75
C SER A 36 -16.07 -3.66 7.76
N VAL A 37 -15.71 -2.58 7.07
CA VAL A 37 -16.58 -1.39 6.93
C VAL A 37 -17.86 -1.74 6.17
N LEU A 38 -17.76 -2.48 5.07
CA LEU A 38 -18.92 -2.91 4.28
C LEU A 38 -19.90 -3.76 5.10
N PHE A 39 -19.40 -4.76 5.85
CA PHE A 39 -20.25 -5.60 6.70
C PHE A 39 -20.85 -4.83 7.89
N ASN A 40 -20.13 -3.86 8.46
CA ASN A 40 -20.70 -2.98 9.47
C ASN A 40 -21.82 -2.10 8.89
N HIS A 41 -21.66 -1.62 7.65
CA HIS A 41 -22.70 -0.89 6.96
C HIS A 41 -23.91 -1.80 6.67
N ALA A 42 -23.69 -3.02 6.17
CA ALA A 42 -24.76 -4.00 5.96
C ALA A 42 -25.53 -4.30 7.25
N ARG A 43 -24.83 -4.46 8.38
CA ARG A 43 -25.44 -4.62 9.71
C ARG A 43 -26.30 -3.43 10.11
N ARG A 44 -25.88 -2.20 9.78
CA ARG A 44 -26.66 -0.98 10.09
C ARG A 44 -28.00 -0.93 9.35
N TYR A 45 -28.07 -1.56 8.18
CA TYR A 45 -29.30 -1.70 7.39
C TYR A 45 -29.99 -3.05 7.63
N GLU A 46 -29.64 -3.75 8.72
CA GLU A 46 -30.23 -5.04 9.12
C GLU A 46 -30.14 -6.15 8.05
N LEU A 47 -29.24 -5.98 7.07
CA LEU A 47 -28.96 -7.01 6.05
C LEU A 47 -28.19 -8.20 6.63
N PHE A 48 -27.55 -8.00 7.79
CA PHE A 48 -26.75 -8.99 8.51
C PHE A 48 -26.86 -8.79 10.01
N GLU A 49 -26.87 -9.88 10.77
CA GLU A 49 -26.86 -9.83 12.23
C GLU A 49 -25.49 -9.42 12.81
N GLY A 50 -24.41 -9.66 12.07
CA GLY A 50 -23.06 -9.43 12.57
C GLY A 50 -22.02 -9.30 11.47
N ASN A 51 -20.84 -8.80 11.85
CA ASN A 51 -19.72 -8.64 10.94
C ASN A 51 -18.75 -9.83 11.08
N PRO A 52 -18.73 -10.79 10.13
CA PRO A 52 -17.85 -11.96 10.19
C PRO A 52 -16.37 -11.60 10.06
N ILE A 53 -16.05 -10.41 9.53
CA ILE A 53 -14.67 -9.98 9.28
C ILE A 53 -13.91 -9.65 10.57
N LEU A 54 -14.61 -9.40 11.68
CA LEU A 54 -14.00 -9.12 12.98
C LEU A 54 -13.13 -10.28 13.49
N LEU A 55 -13.45 -11.52 13.08
CA LEU A 55 -12.72 -12.73 13.48
C LEU A 55 -11.56 -13.08 12.54
N VAL A 56 -11.39 -12.35 11.42
CA VAL A 56 -10.36 -12.63 10.40
C VAL A 56 -8.99 -12.15 10.87
N ARG A 57 -8.03 -13.09 10.98
CA ARG A 57 -6.65 -12.78 11.36
C ARG A 57 -5.82 -12.44 10.14
N GLN A 58 -5.61 -11.15 9.93
CA GLN A 58 -4.72 -10.65 8.89
C GLN A 58 -3.82 -9.54 9.44
N SER A 59 -2.51 -9.77 9.44
CA SER A 59 -1.48 -8.78 9.80
C SER A 59 -1.06 -7.95 8.59
N ALA A 60 -0.73 -6.69 8.84
CA ALA A 60 -0.13 -5.78 7.86
C ALA A 60 1.41 -5.72 7.94
N LYS A 61 2.04 -6.55 8.80
CA LYS A 61 3.49 -6.51 9.03
C LYS A 61 4.25 -6.71 7.72
N ARG A 62 5.22 -5.81 7.48
CA ARG A 62 6.11 -5.91 6.31
C ARG A 62 6.92 -7.20 6.38
N ARG A 63 7.05 -7.88 5.24
CA ARG A 63 7.90 -9.08 5.12
C ARG A 63 9.38 -8.73 5.05
N ARG A 64 9.70 -7.56 4.49
CA ARG A 64 11.06 -7.08 4.28
C ARG A 64 11.21 -5.72 4.95
N ILE A 65 12.34 -5.53 5.61
CA ILE A 65 12.76 -4.22 6.11
C ILE A 65 13.10 -3.38 4.86
N PRO A 66 12.57 -2.15 4.73
CA PRO A 66 12.99 -1.27 3.65
C PRO A 66 14.51 -1.10 3.71
N GLN A 67 15.17 -1.15 2.56
CA GLN A 67 16.61 -0.90 2.51
C GLN A 67 16.86 0.54 2.95
N ILE A 68 17.68 0.70 3.98
CA ILE A 68 18.14 2.01 4.45
C ILE A 68 19.39 2.32 3.64
N LEU A 69 19.38 3.44 2.93
CA LEU A 69 20.53 3.88 2.15
C LEU A 69 21.60 4.44 3.10
N LEU A 70 22.81 3.90 3.02
CA LEU A 70 23.97 4.44 3.72
C LEU A 70 24.51 5.67 3.00
N VAL A 71 25.33 6.47 3.71
CA VAL A 71 25.91 7.72 3.17
C VAL A 71 26.66 7.48 1.86
N ASP A 72 27.40 6.38 1.75
CA ASP A 72 28.15 6.08 0.52
C ASP A 72 27.24 5.64 -0.64
N GLU A 73 26.16 4.91 -0.36
CA GLU A 73 25.14 4.58 -1.37
C GLU A 73 24.43 5.85 -1.86
N ILE A 74 24.16 6.81 -0.97
CA ILE A 74 23.60 8.12 -1.34
C ILE A 74 24.59 8.89 -2.21
N ARG A 75 25.88 8.92 -1.87
CA ARG A 75 26.91 9.57 -2.70
C ARG A 75 26.99 8.95 -4.10
N GLN A 76 26.96 7.62 -4.17
CA GLN A 76 26.98 6.90 -5.44
C GLN A 76 25.72 7.18 -6.27
N LEU A 77 24.53 7.19 -5.64
CA LEU A 77 23.28 7.57 -6.29
C LEU A 77 23.32 9.01 -6.81
N LEU A 78 23.79 9.97 -6.00
CA LEU A 78 23.90 11.37 -6.41
C LEU A 78 24.91 11.58 -7.54
N SER A 79 25.93 10.72 -7.65
CA SER A 79 26.89 10.77 -8.76
C SER A 79 26.33 10.21 -10.06
N ALA A 80 25.31 9.35 -9.99
CA ALA A 80 24.68 8.68 -11.14
C ALA A 80 23.44 9.41 -11.68
N VAL A 81 23.06 10.55 -11.09
CA VAL A 81 21.80 11.25 -11.35
C VAL A 81 22.07 12.67 -11.83
N GLY A 82 21.20 13.18 -12.72
CA GLY A 82 21.32 14.53 -13.28
C GLY A 82 21.19 15.66 -12.24
N PRO A 83 21.40 16.92 -12.64
CA PRO A 83 21.42 18.07 -11.71
C PRO A 83 20.09 18.31 -11.01
N LEU A 84 18.94 18.17 -11.69
CA LEU A 84 17.61 18.40 -11.09
C LEU A 84 17.26 17.37 -10.01
N PRO A 85 17.34 16.04 -10.26
CA PRO A 85 16.96 15.09 -9.23
C PRO A 85 17.98 15.03 -8.09
N ARG A 86 19.23 15.48 -8.31
CA ARG A 86 20.21 15.69 -7.24
C ARG A 86 19.77 16.78 -6.25
N ILE A 87 19.22 17.90 -6.74
CA ILE A 87 18.66 18.95 -5.88
C ILE A 87 17.42 18.44 -5.14
N LEU A 88 16.54 17.68 -5.81
CA LEU A 88 15.35 17.09 -5.18
C LEU A 88 15.71 16.11 -4.06
N ILE A 89 16.69 15.22 -4.28
CA ILE A 89 17.17 14.30 -3.24
C ILE A 89 17.78 15.08 -2.06
N PHE A 90 18.51 16.17 -2.32
CA PHE A 90 19.09 16.99 -1.27
C PHE A 90 18.02 17.76 -0.47
N MET A 91 17.00 18.30 -1.15
CA MET A 91 15.85 18.90 -0.48
C MET A 91 15.11 17.86 0.35
N ASP A 92 14.81 16.69 -0.21
CA ASP A 92 14.17 15.59 0.50
C ASP A 92 14.96 15.15 1.75
N ALA A 93 16.27 14.96 1.61
CA ALA A 93 17.13 14.55 2.72
C ALA A 93 17.20 15.58 3.86
N THR A 94 17.05 16.87 3.56
CA THR A 94 17.11 17.96 4.56
C THR A 94 15.74 18.33 5.14
N THR A 95 14.65 18.07 4.41
CA THR A 95 13.29 18.51 4.79
C THR A 95 12.33 17.36 5.09
N GLY A 96 12.65 16.13 4.66
CA GLY A 96 11.82 14.93 4.84
C GLY A 96 10.50 14.97 4.05
N LEU A 97 10.49 15.65 2.89
CA LEU A 97 9.29 15.80 2.07
C LEU A 97 8.83 14.46 1.50
N ARG A 98 7.53 14.26 1.37
CA ARG A 98 7.04 13.07 0.67
C ARG A 98 7.27 13.23 -0.83
N GLN A 99 7.49 12.12 -1.53
CA GLN A 99 7.68 12.11 -2.99
C GLN A 99 6.56 12.86 -3.75
N SER A 100 5.31 12.78 -3.25
CA SER A 100 4.16 13.51 -3.81
C SER A 100 4.24 15.03 -3.65
N GLU A 101 5.00 15.52 -2.67
CA GLU A 101 5.24 16.95 -2.42
C GLU A 101 6.36 17.46 -3.34
N LEU A 102 7.44 16.67 -3.52
CA LEU A 102 8.51 16.95 -4.47
C LEU A 102 7.99 17.04 -5.91
N SER A 103 7.10 16.12 -6.31
CA SER A 103 6.49 16.12 -7.65
C SER A 103 5.52 17.27 -7.91
N ALA A 104 5.00 17.91 -6.85
CA ALA A 104 4.10 19.06 -6.98
C ALA A 104 4.88 20.38 -7.13
N SER A 105 6.07 20.48 -6.53
CA SER A 105 6.95 21.63 -6.69
C SER A 105 7.66 21.66 -8.05
N ASP A 106 7.84 20.50 -8.67
CA ASP A 106 8.49 20.34 -9.97
C ASP A 106 7.40 20.25 -11.06
N GLY A 107 7.09 21.36 -11.72
CA GLY A 107 5.99 21.49 -12.68
C GLY A 107 6.03 20.44 -13.81
N GLY A 108 5.36 19.31 -13.60
CA GLY A 108 4.72 18.49 -14.64
C GLY A 108 5.57 17.81 -15.71
N THR A 109 6.83 17.41 -15.47
CA THR A 109 7.63 16.72 -16.53
C THR A 109 8.41 15.50 -16.03
N TRP A 110 7.72 14.48 -15.52
CA TRP A 110 8.28 13.13 -15.32
C TRP A 110 7.71 12.07 -16.28
N THR A 111 7.34 12.48 -17.50
CA THR A 111 6.92 11.56 -18.57
C THR A 111 7.70 11.83 -19.85
N SER A 112 8.94 11.34 -19.93
CA SER A 112 9.55 10.76 -21.14
C SER A 112 10.96 10.23 -20.82
N PRO A 113 11.29 8.96 -21.10
CA PRO A 113 12.68 8.54 -21.16
C PRO A 113 13.32 9.12 -22.44
N PRO A 114 14.60 9.56 -22.43
CA PRO A 114 15.29 9.83 -23.69
C PRO A 114 15.40 8.51 -24.47
N GLY A 115 14.94 8.53 -25.71
CA GLY A 115 15.20 7.49 -26.69
C GLY A 115 16.71 7.29 -26.88
N LYS A 116 17.05 6.10 -27.38
CA LYS A 116 18.40 5.63 -27.72
C LYS A 116 19.25 6.69 -28.43
#